data_AF-A0A0M9DS42-F1
#
_entry.id   AF-A0A0M9DS42-F1
#
_cell.length_a   1.000
_cell.length_b   1.000
_cell.length_c   1.000
_cell.angle_alpha   90.00
_cell.angle_beta   90.00
_cell.angle_gamma   90.00
#
_symmetry.space_group_name_H-M   'P 1'
#
loop_
_entity.id
_entity.type
_entity.pdbx_description
1 polymer ?
#
loop_
_entity_poly.entity_id
_entity_poly.type
_entity_poly.pdbx_seq_one_letter_code
_entity_poly.pdbx_strand_id
1 'polypeptide(L)'
;MKLKELSDFQVYTLYQNKRLSSDVKEQVIQEFRRRKFSSEDKKTLEEEYHHLTYSFNDLTFFRTVLITIFAPFFHIILVFTFFIFFNGFVLKGHFNRWKTFWKFTMLGYVLWLILVVLLNIIILKIKINQYYLFQK
;
A
#
# COMPACT_ATOMS: atom_id res chain seq x y z
N MET A 1 10.14 -18.49 -26.51
CA MET A 1 10.39 -17.06 -26.25
C MET A 1 11.82 -16.73 -26.67
N LYS A 2 12.07 -15.63 -27.38
CA LYS A 2 13.42 -15.29 -27.85
C LYS A 2 14.21 -14.52 -26.78
N LEU A 3 14.62 -15.21 -25.72
CA LEU A 3 15.37 -14.62 -24.60
C LEU A 3 16.71 -13.98 -25.02
N LYS A 4 17.27 -14.40 -26.15
CA LYS A 4 18.52 -13.86 -26.72
C LYS A 4 18.37 -12.43 -27.26
N GLU A 5 17.15 -12.03 -27.63
CA GLU A 5 16.87 -10.69 -28.16
C GLU A 5 16.57 -9.66 -27.05
N LEU A 6 16.42 -10.13 -25.80
CA LEU A 6 16.17 -9.26 -24.65
C LEU A 6 17.41 -8.49 -24.23
N SER A 7 17.21 -7.26 -23.76
CA SER A 7 18.27 -6.48 -23.11
C SER A 7 18.68 -7.13 -21.78
N ASP A 8 19.88 -6.80 -21.30
CA ASP A 8 20.39 -7.32 -20.03
C ASP A 8 19.48 -6.98 -18.85
N PHE A 9 18.95 -5.75 -18.84
CA PHE A 9 17.95 -5.32 -17.87
C PHE A 9 16.65 -6.13 -17.93
N GLN A 10 16.16 -6.46 -19.13
CA GLN A 10 14.95 -7.27 -19.30
C GLN A 10 15.16 -8.71 -18.81
N VAL A 11 16.33 -9.31 -19.09
CA VAL A 11 16.68 -10.63 -18.58
C VAL A 11 16.81 -10.61 -17.05
N TYR A 12 17.43 -9.56 -16.49
CA TYR A 12 17.52 -9.38 -15.04
C TYR A 12 16.15 -9.21 -14.38
N THR A 13 15.25 -8.44 -14.99
CA THR A 13 13.87 -8.25 -14.51
C THR A 13 13.09 -9.57 -14.50
N LEU A 14 13.22 -10.38 -15.56
CA LEU A 14 12.63 -11.72 -15.60
C LEU A 14 13.25 -12.63 -14.54
N TYR A 15 14.57 -12.55 -14.33
CA TYR A 15 15.26 -13.34 -13.33
C TYR A 15 14.76 -13.05 -11.90
N GLN A 16 14.45 -11.79 -11.59
CA GLN A 16 13.91 -11.38 -10.29
C GLN A 16 12.41 -11.69 -10.11
N ASN A 17 11.70 -12.06 -11.18
CA ASN A 17 10.26 -12.30 -11.11
C ASN A 17 9.91 -13.66 -10.48
N LYS A 18 9.35 -13.62 -9.26
CA LYS A 18 8.95 -14.81 -8.50
C LYS A 18 7.71 -15.55 -9.04
N ARG A 19 6.96 -14.94 -9.96
CA ARG A 19 5.69 -15.48 -10.49
C ARG A 19 5.82 -16.22 -11.82
N LEU A 20 7.04 -16.35 -12.35
CA LEU A 20 7.29 -17.14 -13.56
C LEU A 20 7.03 -18.62 -13.32
N SER A 21 6.48 -19.31 -14.33
CA SER A 21 6.39 -20.77 -14.33
C SER A 21 7.79 -21.40 -14.27
N SER A 22 7.89 -22.61 -13.71
CA SER A 22 9.15 -23.35 -13.53
C SER A 22 9.98 -23.40 -14.81
N ASP A 23 9.33 -23.74 -15.93
CA ASP A 23 9.98 -24.01 -17.20
C ASP A 23 10.57 -22.74 -17.82
N VAL A 24 9.86 -21.62 -17.66
CA VAL A 24 10.32 -20.30 -18.13
C VAL A 24 11.42 -19.78 -17.21
N LYS A 25 11.28 -19.99 -15.89
CA LYS A 25 12.28 -19.58 -14.91
C LYS A 25 13.62 -20.26 -15.16
N GLU A 26 13.61 -21.54 -15.49
CA GLU A 26 14.83 -22.28 -15.80
C GLU A 26 15.53 -21.73 -17.04
N GLN A 27 14.79 -21.44 -18.11
CA GLN A 27 15.33 -20.82 -19.33
C GLN A 27 15.94 -19.44 -19.05
N VAL A 28 15.29 -18.63 -18.21
CA VAL A 28 15.80 -17.31 -17.80
C VAL A 28 17.07 -17.44 -16.97
N ILE A 29 17.14 -18.40 -16.04
CA ILE A 29 18.35 -18.65 -15.22
C ILE A 29 19.53 -19.08 -16.12
N GLN A 30 19.28 -19.96 -17.09
CA GLN A 30 20.31 -20.41 -18.02
C GLN A 30 20.83 -19.25 -18.87
N GLU A 31 19.93 -18.40 -19.39
CA GLU A 31 20.31 -17.23 -20.18
C GLU A 31 21.07 -16.19 -19.32
N PHE A 32 20.63 -15.96 -18.08
CA PHE A 32 21.31 -15.06 -17.15
C PHE A 32 22.73 -15.53 -16.85
N ARG A 33 22.94 -16.84 -16.62
CA ARG A 33 24.28 -17.43 -16.43
C ARG A 33 25.12 -17.37 -17.71
N ARG A 34 24.50 -17.57 -18.89
CA ARG A 34 25.18 -17.52 -20.20
C ARG A 34 25.83 -16.15 -20.44
N ARG A 35 25.18 -15.07 -20.01
CA ARG A 35 25.64 -13.69 -20.22
C ARG A 35 26.82 -13.27 -19.33
N LYS A 36 27.16 -14.07 -18.31
CA LYS A 36 28.36 -13.88 -17.44
C LYS A 36 28.52 -12.44 -16.92
N PHE A 37 27.44 -11.85 -16.41
CA PHE A 37 27.47 -10.52 -15.81
C PHE A 37 28.57 -10.41 -14.72
N SER A 38 29.37 -9.35 -14.80
CA SER A 38 30.34 -9.04 -13.76
C SER A 38 29.65 -8.63 -12.46
N SER A 39 30.41 -8.54 -11.37
CA SER A 39 29.88 -8.02 -10.09
C SER A 39 29.40 -6.58 -10.22
N GLU A 40 30.09 -5.77 -11.03
CA GLU A 40 29.73 -4.37 -11.30
C GLU A 40 28.40 -4.31 -12.07
N ASP A 41 28.27 -5.07 -13.16
CA ASP A 41 27.06 -5.08 -13.98
C ASP A 41 25.83 -5.50 -13.17
N LYS A 42 25.99 -6.49 -12.30
CA LYS A 42 24.92 -6.96 -11.41
C LYS A 42 24.46 -5.85 -10.47
N LYS A 43 25.40 -5.09 -9.90
CA LYS A 43 25.10 -3.99 -8.99
C LYS A 43 24.34 -2.88 -9.72
N THR A 44 24.77 -2.52 -10.93
CA THR A 44 24.08 -1.52 -11.75
C THR A 44 22.66 -1.97 -12.12
N LEU A 45 22.48 -3.23 -12.53
CA LEU A 45 21.17 -3.80 -12.84
C LEU A 45 20.25 -3.87 -11.61
N GLU A 46 20.82 -4.17 -10.44
CA GLU A 46 20.12 -4.19 -9.17
C GLU A 46 19.66 -2.79 -8.75
N GLU A 47 20.54 -1.78 -8.85
CA GLU A 47 20.21 -0.37 -8.58
C GLU A 47 19.09 0.13 -9.51
N GLU A 48 19.18 -0.16 -10.81
CA GLU A 48 18.17 0.21 -11.82
C GLU A 48 16.82 -0.48 -11.53
N TYR A 49 16.85 -1.77 -11.19
CA TYR A 49 15.65 -2.54 -10.83
C TYR A 49 15.01 -2.02 -9.54
N HIS A 50 15.81 -1.69 -8.52
CA HIS A 50 15.32 -1.13 -7.27
C HIS A 50 14.70 0.25 -7.45
N HIS A 51 15.31 1.13 -8.25
CA HIS A 51 14.76 2.45 -8.54
C HIS A 51 13.35 2.37 -9.15
N LEU A 52 13.14 1.45 -10.11
CA LEU A 52 11.84 1.25 -10.75
C LEU A 52 10.82 0.55 -9.84
N THR A 53 11.27 -0.34 -8.95
CA THR A 53 10.38 -1.12 -8.07
C THR A 53 9.99 -0.36 -6.80
N TYR A 54 10.89 0.45 -6.23
CA TYR A 54 10.61 1.25 -5.02
C TYR A 54 9.47 2.24 -5.24
N SER A 55 9.36 2.80 -6.45
CA SER A 55 8.28 3.71 -6.84
C SER A 55 6.87 3.11 -6.59
N PHE A 56 6.69 1.80 -6.78
CA PHE A 56 5.40 1.14 -6.61
C PHE A 56 5.04 0.84 -5.13
N ASN A 57 6.02 0.62 -4.26
CA ASN A 57 5.75 0.35 -2.84
C ASN A 57 5.30 1.61 -2.09
N ASP A 58 5.82 2.78 -2.45
CA ASP A 58 5.42 4.04 -1.83
C ASP A 58 3.98 4.44 -2.19
N LEU A 59 3.55 4.17 -3.42
CA LEU A 59 2.15 4.32 -3.85
C LEU A 59 1.17 3.48 -3.00
N THR A 60 1.61 2.30 -2.55
CA THR A 60 0.78 1.42 -1.72
C THR A 60 0.61 1.97 -0.31
N PHE A 61 1.65 2.59 0.25
CA PHE A 61 1.58 3.28 1.54
C PHE A 61 0.68 4.51 1.46
N PHE A 62 0.88 5.39 0.47
CA PHE A 62 0.02 6.57 0.27
C PHE A 62 -1.44 6.18 0.06
N ARG A 63 -1.73 5.17 -0.76
CA ARG A 63 -3.09 4.67 -0.98
C ARG A 63 -3.70 4.08 0.29
N THR A 64 -2.92 3.36 1.11
CA THR A 64 -3.40 2.81 2.38
C THR A 64 -3.70 3.91 3.39
N VAL A 65 -2.83 4.92 3.49
CA VAL A 65 -3.03 6.08 4.36
C VAL A 65 -4.25 6.90 3.90
N LEU A 66 -4.37 7.14 2.60
CA LEU A 66 -5.50 7.86 2.01
C LEU A 66 -6.82 7.11 2.27
N ILE A 67 -6.88 5.82 1.97
CA ILE A 67 -8.09 5.02 2.22
C ILE A 67 -8.41 4.98 3.72
N THR A 68 -7.41 4.81 4.57
CA THR A 68 -7.62 4.77 6.02
C THR A 68 -8.20 6.10 6.49
N ILE A 69 -7.59 7.24 6.15
CA ILE A 69 -8.04 8.59 6.57
C ILE A 69 -9.41 8.97 5.98
N PHE A 70 -9.69 8.62 4.72
CA PHE A 70 -10.93 9.02 4.04
C PHE A 70 -12.11 8.04 4.22
N ALA A 71 -11.87 6.77 4.55
CA ALA A 71 -12.92 5.79 4.85
C ALA A 71 -13.93 6.23 5.93
N PRO A 72 -13.53 6.82 7.07
CA PRO A 72 -14.49 7.28 8.08
C PRO A 72 -15.31 8.48 7.61
N PHE A 73 -14.78 9.34 6.72
CA PHE A 73 -15.57 10.42 6.13
C PHE A 73 -16.69 9.87 5.24
N PHE A 74 -16.41 8.80 4.50
CA PHE A 74 -17.43 8.09 3.73
C PHE A 74 -18.50 7.49 4.66
N HIS A 75 -18.12 6.92 5.81
CA HIS A 75 -19.08 6.45 6.81
C HIS A 75 -19.92 7.57 7.41
N ILE A 76 -19.34 8.73 7.71
CA ILE A 76 -20.08 9.90 8.21
C ILE A 76 -21.08 10.37 7.16
N ILE A 77 -20.68 10.49 5.89
CA ILE A 77 -21.57 10.89 4.79
C ILE A 77 -22.68 9.85 4.62
N LEU A 78 -22.37 8.57 4.63
CA LEU A 78 -23.35 7.49 4.42
C LEU A 78 -24.35 7.42 5.58
N VAL A 79 -23.89 7.55 6.83
CA VAL A 79 -24.77 7.68 8.00
C VAL A 79 -25.62 8.94 7.91
N PHE A 80 -25.05 10.09 7.55
CA PHE A 80 -25.78 11.35 7.40
C PHE A 80 -26.87 11.25 6.33
N THR A 81 -26.54 10.67 5.17
CA THR A 81 -27.47 10.49 4.05
C THR A 81 -28.56 9.49 4.44
N PHE A 82 -28.20 8.34 5.01
CA PHE A 82 -29.17 7.35 5.48
C PHE A 82 -30.11 7.94 6.54
N PHE A 83 -29.60 8.74 7.48
CA PHE A 83 -30.40 9.37 8.52
C PHE A 83 -31.27 10.51 8.00
N ILE A 84 -30.83 11.30 7.01
CA ILE A 84 -31.67 12.33 6.35
C ILE A 84 -32.83 11.66 5.61
N PHE A 85 -32.57 10.59 4.87
CA PHE A 85 -33.61 9.85 4.16
C PHE A 85 -34.58 9.13 5.12
N PHE A 86 -34.09 8.58 6.25
CA PHE A 86 -34.95 7.93 7.24
C PHE A 86 -35.67 8.92 8.20
N ASN A 87 -35.05 10.05 8.53
CA ASN A 87 -35.59 11.05 9.49
C ASN A 87 -36.25 12.26 8.84
N GLY A 88 -36.29 12.34 7.50
CA GLY A 88 -37.25 13.20 6.81
C GLY A 88 -38.70 12.99 7.31
N PHE A 89 -38.99 11.81 7.89
CA PHE A 89 -40.24 11.49 8.56
C PHE A 89 -40.30 11.78 10.08
N VAL A 90 -39.17 11.97 10.78
CA VAL A 90 -39.08 11.97 12.26
C VAL A 90 -38.72 13.34 12.85
N LEU A 91 -38.35 14.32 12.02
CA LEU A 91 -37.82 15.63 12.47
C LEU A 91 -38.85 16.64 13.00
N LYS A 92 -40.11 16.28 13.21
CA LYS A 92 -41.02 17.14 14.00
C LYS A 92 -40.76 16.92 15.51
N GLY A 93 -39.78 17.63 16.08
CA GLY A 93 -39.73 17.93 17.53
C GLY A 93 -38.59 17.33 18.38
N HIS A 94 -37.62 16.59 17.82
CA HIS A 94 -36.60 15.88 18.61
C HIS A 94 -35.16 16.46 18.52
N PHE A 95 -35.01 17.78 18.64
CA PHE A 95 -33.72 18.47 18.57
C PHE A 95 -32.69 17.98 19.62
N ASN A 96 -33.14 17.61 20.83
CA ASN A 96 -32.25 17.10 21.87
C ASN A 96 -31.67 15.71 21.54
N ARG A 97 -32.44 14.82 20.87
CA ARG A 97 -31.93 13.51 20.44
C ARG A 97 -30.89 13.68 19.33
N TRP A 98 -31.08 14.67 18.46
CA TRP A 98 -30.12 15.04 17.42
C TRP A 98 -28.77 15.48 18.01
N LYS A 99 -28.79 16.38 18.99
CA LYS A 99 -27.57 16.84 19.67
C LYS A 99 -26.80 15.68 20.33
N THR A 100 -27.51 14.77 20.99
CA THR A 100 -26.91 13.58 21.61
C THR A 100 -26.31 12.62 20.59
N PHE A 101 -27.01 12.36 19.49
CA PHE A 101 -26.50 11.56 18.37
C PHE A 101 -25.18 12.13 17.83
N TRP A 102 -25.14 13.42 17.48
CA TRP A 102 -23.92 14.08 17.00
C TRP A 102 -22.78 14.05 18.00
N LYS A 103 -23.08 14.20 19.28
CA LYS A 103 -22.07 14.09 20.34
C LYS A 103 -21.41 12.71 20.33
N PHE A 104 -22.19 11.63 20.24
CA PHE A 104 -21.66 10.26 20.18
C PHE A 104 -20.93 9.97 18.87
N THR A 105 -21.44 10.44 17.73
CA THR A 105 -20.77 10.29 16.44
C THR A 105 -19.42 11.00 16.43
N MET A 106 -19.35 12.23 16.95
CA MET A 106 -18.09 12.97 17.08
C MET A 106 -17.12 12.27 18.04
N LEU A 107 -17.61 11.74 19.16
CA LEU A 107 -16.78 11.00 20.11
C LEU A 107 -16.19 9.74 19.45
N GLY A 108 -17.00 8.98 18.72
CA GLY A 108 -16.55 7.80 17.97
C GLY A 108 -15.52 8.14 16.90
N TYR A 109 -15.70 9.27 16.20
CA TYR A 109 -14.75 9.75 15.20
C TYR A 109 -13.40 10.15 15.81
N VAL A 110 -13.41 10.87 16.94
CA VAL A 110 -12.18 11.23 17.67
C VAL A 110 -11.45 9.98 18.14
N LEU A 111 -12.17 9.00 18.68
CA LEU A 111 -11.58 7.74 19.16
C LEU A 111 -10.98 6.93 18.00
N TRP A 112 -11.65 6.91 16.85
CA TRP A 112 -11.13 6.30 15.62
C TRP A 112 -9.86 7.01 15.11
N LEU A 113 -9.81 8.35 15.13
CA LEU A 113 -8.61 9.11 14.75
C LEU A 113 -7.42 8.77 15.64
N ILE A 114 -7.62 8.67 16.95
CA ILE A 114 -6.58 8.27 17.90
C ILE A 114 -6.03 6.89 17.54
N LEU A 115 -6.91 5.91 17.26
CA LEU A 115 -6.50 4.56 16.87
C LEU A 115 -5.67 4.55 15.58
N VAL A 116 -6.06 5.34 14.57
CA VAL A 116 -5.35 5.44 13.30
C VAL A 116 -3.98 6.07 13.46
N VAL A 117 -3.87 7.12 14.27
CA VAL A 117 -2.58 7.75 14.59
C VAL A 117 -1.67 6.75 15.30
N LEU A 118 -2.17 6.03 16.31
CA LEU A 118 -1.40 5.01 17.03
C LEU A 118 -0.93 3.88 16.11
N LEU A 119 -1.80 3.35 15.25
CA LEU A 119 -1.44 2.33 14.27
C LEU A 119 -0.36 2.83 13.31
N ASN A 120 -0.46 4.07 12.82
CA ASN A 120 0.57 4.65 11.95
C ASN A 120 1.92 4.78 12.66
N ILE A 121 1.93 5.23 13.92
CA ILE A 121 3.15 5.31 14.73
C ILE A 121 3.79 3.92 14.89
N ILE A 122 2.98 2.90 15.16
CA ILE A 122 3.47 1.51 15.31
C ILE A 122 4.07 1.01 13.98
N ILE A 123 3.37 1.20 12.86
CA ILE A 123 3.85 0.79 11.53
C ILE A 123 5.16 1.50 11.18
N LEU A 124 5.25 2.80 11.44
CA LEU A 124 6.45 3.60 11.21
C LEU A 124 7.63 3.07 12.04
N LYS A 125 7.39 2.78 13.33
CA LYS A 125 8.40 2.23 14.23
C LYS A 125 8.89 0.85 13.78
N ILE A 126 7.99 -0.01 13.28
CA ILE A 126 8.35 -1.32 12.72
C ILE A 126 9.21 -1.15 11.46
N LYS A 127 8.84 -0.27 10.54
CA LYS A 127 9.61 0.02 9.31
C LYS A 127 11.02 0.53 9.64
N ILE A 128 11.14 1.47 10.58
CA ILE A 128 12.43 2.01 11.02
C ILE A 128 13.31 0.88 11.58
N ASN A 129 12.76 0.03 12.45
CA ASN A 129 13.52 -1.06 13.06
C ASN A 129 13.99 -2.11 12.03
N GLN A 130 13.17 -2.40 11.02
CA GLN A 130 13.57 -3.27 9.91
C GLN A 130 14.71 -2.66 9.08
N TYR A 131 14.68 -1.35 8.82
CA TYR A 131 15.74 -0.67 8.08
C TYR A 131 17.10 -0.78 8.79
N TYR A 132 17.14 -0.60 10.12
CA TYR A 132 18.38 -0.72 10.89
C TYR A 132 18.92 -2.16 11.00
N LEU A 133 18.06 -3.18 10.94
CA LEU A 133 18.47 -4.58 10.95
C LEU A 133 19.10 -5.04 9.62
N PHE A 134 18.79 -4.39 8.50
CA PHE A 134 19.32 -4.72 7.18
C PHE A 134 20.64 -4.01 6.83
N GLN A 135 21.08 -3.01 7.61
CA GLN A 135 22.37 -2.33 7.43
C GLN A 135 23.53 -2.95 8.21
N LYS A 136 23.31 -4.04 8.94
CA LYS A 136 24.29 -4.71 9.79
C LYS A 136 24.63 -6.09 9.23
#